data_AF-E0J213-F1
#
_entry.id   AF-E0J213-F1
#
_cell.length_a   1.000
_cell.length_b   1.000
_cell.length_c   1.000
_cell.angle_alpha   90.00
_cell.angle_beta   90.00
_cell.angle_gamma   90.00
#
_symmetry.space_group_name_H-M   'P 1'
#
loop_
_entity.id
_entity.type
_entity.pdbx_description
1 polymer ?
#
loop_
_entity_poly.entity_id
_entity_poly.type
_entity_poly.pdbx_seq_one_letter_code
_entity_poly.pdbx_strand_id
1 'polypeptide(L)'
;MTTHDRVRLQLQALEALLREHQHWRNDEPQPHQFNSTQPFFMDTMEPLEWLQWVLIPRMHDLLDNNQPLPGAFAVAPYYEMALATDHPQRALILAELEKLDALFADDAS
;
A
#
# COMPACT_ATOMS: atom_id res chain seq x y z
N MET A 1 -11.74 11.59 15.40
CA MET A 1 -11.00 11.02 14.26
C MET A 1 -11.94 10.08 13.53
N THR A 2 -12.16 10.31 12.24
CA THR A 2 -12.92 9.40 11.38
C THR A 2 -12.03 8.23 10.95
N THR A 3 -12.61 7.15 10.42
CA THR A 3 -11.84 6.03 9.87
C THR A 3 -10.94 6.50 8.73
N HIS A 4 -11.44 7.38 7.86
CA HIS A 4 -10.65 8.00 6.79
C HIS A 4 -9.39 8.72 7.29
N ASP A 5 -9.48 9.43 8.41
CA ASP A 5 -8.33 10.11 9.02
C ASP A 5 -7.29 9.12 9.55
N ARG A 6 -7.74 8.02 10.17
CA ARG A 6 -6.85 6.93 10.61
C ARG A 6 -6.15 6.26 9.43
N VAL A 7 -6.87 5.97 8.35
CA VAL A 7 -6.28 5.40 7.13
C VAL A 7 -5.23 6.35 6.55
N ARG A 8 -5.53 7.66 6.49
CA ARG A 8 -4.56 8.67 6.01
C ARG A 8 -3.29 8.68 6.84
N LEU A 9 -3.41 8.66 8.17
CA LEU A 9 -2.26 8.58 9.07
C LEU A 9 -1.47 7.28 8.87
N GLN A 10 -2.15 6.15 8.64
CA GLN A 10 -1.51 4.87 8.38
C GLN A 10 -0.74 4.85 7.05
N LEU A 11 -1.28 5.48 5.99
CA LEU A 11 -0.58 5.65 4.72
C LEU A 11 0.68 6.53 4.89
N GLN A 12 0.59 7.60 5.69
CA GLN A 12 1.74 8.46 5.98
C GLN A 12 2.81 7.72 6.79
N ALA A 13 2.42 6.87 7.74
CA ALA A 13 3.35 6.02 8.50
C ALA A 13 4.06 5.02 7.57
N LEU A 14 3.32 4.41 6.63
CA LEU A 14 3.87 3.51 5.62
C LEU A 14 4.85 4.24 4.69
N GLU A 15 4.52 5.45 4.21
CA GLU A 15 5.42 6.29 3.43
C GLU A 15 6.70 6.62 4.21
N ALA A 16 6.58 7.04 5.47
CA ALA A 16 7.73 7.33 6.32
C ALA A 16 8.63 6.11 6.47
N LEU A 17 8.07 4.94 6.74
CA LEU A 17 8.80 3.68 6.83
C LEU A 17 9.55 3.35 5.55
N LEU A 18 8.90 3.46 4.38
CA LEU A 18 9.54 3.23 3.09
C LEU A 18 10.70 4.20 2.84
N ARG A 19 10.56 5.47 3.25
CA ARG A 19 11.60 6.49 3.14
C ARG A 19 12.77 6.22 4.07
N GLU A 20 12.50 5.89 5.34
CA GLU A 20 13.52 5.56 6.33
C GLU A 20 14.37 4.37 5.89
N HIS A 21 13.75 3.38 5.25
CA HIS A 21 14.43 2.19 4.76
C HIS A 21 14.96 2.30 3.32
N GLN A 22 14.96 3.50 2.73
CA GLN A 22 15.41 3.76 1.35
C GLN A 22 14.71 2.90 0.27
N HIS A 23 13.51 2.40 0.56
CA HIS A 23 12.64 1.72 -0.41
C HIS A 23 11.75 2.70 -1.18
N TRP A 24 11.59 3.93 -0.66
CA TRP A 24 10.91 4.99 -1.37
C TRP A 24 11.69 5.37 -2.63
N ARG A 25 11.04 5.20 -3.78
CA ARG A 25 11.56 5.58 -5.08
C ARG A 25 11.10 6.99 -5.38
N ASN A 26 12.04 7.84 -5.76
CA ASN A 26 11.76 9.19 -6.22
C ASN A 26 11.72 9.31 -7.75
N ASP A 27 12.04 8.20 -8.43
CA ASP A 27 11.96 8.06 -9.87
C ASP A 27 10.52 7.66 -10.21
N GLU A 28 9.85 8.49 -11.00
CA GLU A 28 8.47 8.23 -11.40
C GLU A 28 8.44 7.03 -12.34
N PRO A 29 7.63 5.99 -12.05
CA PRO A 29 7.57 4.81 -12.89
C PRO A 29 7.14 5.17 -14.30
N GLN A 30 7.67 4.45 -15.27
CA GLN A 30 7.38 4.69 -16.67
C GLN A 30 5.89 4.53 -16.94
N PRO A 31 5.29 5.33 -17.84
CA PRO A 31 3.86 5.26 -18.14
C PRO A 31 3.43 3.87 -18.61
N HIS A 32 4.32 3.10 -19.22
CA HIS A 32 4.04 1.71 -19.62
C HIS A 32 3.84 0.77 -18.41
N GLN A 33 4.43 1.05 -17.24
CA GLN A 33 4.28 0.21 -16.06
C GLN A 33 2.84 0.22 -15.52
N PHE A 34 2.15 1.36 -15.65
CA PHE A 34 0.72 1.49 -15.32
C PHE A 34 -0.22 0.88 -16.36
N ASN A 35 0.29 0.55 -17.56
CA ASN A 35 -0.50 -0.07 -18.64
C ASN A 35 -0.52 -1.61 -18.56
N SER A 36 -0.05 -2.21 -17.46
CA SER A 36 -0.09 -3.65 -17.28
C SER A 36 -1.52 -4.15 -17.05
N THR A 37 -1.85 -5.25 -17.72
CA THR A 37 -3.15 -5.93 -17.61
C THR A 37 -3.19 -6.94 -16.47
N GLN A 38 -2.04 -7.21 -15.84
CA GLN A 38 -1.94 -8.13 -14.72
C GLN A 38 -2.39 -7.47 -13.41
N PRO A 39 -3.00 -8.24 -12.48
CA PRO A 39 -3.34 -7.74 -11.17
C PRO A 39 -2.08 -7.24 -10.46
N PHE A 40 -2.16 -6.12 -9.74
CA PHE A 40 -1.05 -5.49 -9.02
C PHE A 40 0.17 -5.13 -9.88
N PHE A 41 0.03 -5.08 -11.21
CA PHE A 41 1.13 -4.78 -12.14
C PHE A 41 2.37 -5.68 -11.94
N MET A 42 2.17 -6.94 -11.54
CA MET A 42 3.26 -7.88 -11.18
C MET A 42 4.30 -8.11 -12.29
N ASP A 43 3.91 -7.91 -13.55
CA ASP A 43 4.80 -8.06 -14.71
C ASP A 43 5.70 -6.85 -14.95
N THR A 44 5.23 -5.65 -14.58
CA THR A 44 5.87 -4.38 -14.94
C THR A 44 6.44 -3.61 -13.75
N MET A 45 6.05 -3.95 -12.52
CA MET A 45 6.35 -3.16 -11.33
C MET A 45 6.65 -4.06 -10.15
N GLU A 46 7.68 -3.73 -9.37
CA GLU A 46 7.97 -4.43 -8.13
C GLU A 46 6.85 -4.18 -7.11
N PRO A 47 6.59 -5.12 -6.17
CA PRO A 47 5.55 -4.96 -5.17
C PRO A 47 5.73 -3.65 -4.37
N LEU A 48 6.95 -3.28 -3.99
CA LEU A 48 7.20 -2.03 -3.25
C LEU A 48 6.97 -0.76 -4.09
N GLU A 49 7.15 -0.84 -5.41
CA GLU A 49 6.83 0.26 -6.34
C GLU A 49 5.31 0.40 -6.50
N TRP A 50 4.59 -0.73 -6.63
CA TRP A 50 3.13 -0.72 -6.69
C TRP A 50 2.52 -0.08 -5.44
N LEU A 51 3.11 -0.39 -4.27
CA LEU A 51 2.67 0.15 -2.99
C LEU A 51 2.68 1.68 -3.00
N GLN A 52 3.82 2.28 -3.35
CA GLN A 52 3.99 3.72 -3.25
C GLN A 52 3.30 4.49 -4.39
N TRP A 53 3.30 3.94 -5.61
CA TRP A 53 2.84 4.67 -6.81
C TRP A 53 1.39 4.39 -7.18
N VAL A 54 0.84 3.28 -6.71
CA VAL A 54 -0.55 2.88 -7.04
C VAL A 54 -1.38 2.90 -5.79
N LEU A 55 -0.97 2.18 -4.74
CA LEU A 55 -1.80 2.03 -3.55
C LEU A 55 -1.96 3.35 -2.80
N ILE A 56 -0.86 4.00 -2.40
CA ILE A 56 -0.91 5.25 -1.62
C ILE A 56 -1.76 6.33 -2.31
N PRO A 57 -1.47 6.77 -3.55
CA PRO A 57 -2.25 7.83 -4.19
C PRO A 57 -3.71 7.42 -4.43
N ARG A 58 -3.97 6.16 -4.78
CA ARG A 58 -5.34 5.66 -4.94
C ARG A 58 -6.14 5.70 -3.64
N MET A 59 -5.51 5.37 -2.53
CA MET A 59 -6.17 5.49 -1.23
C MET A 59 -6.39 6.95 -0.86
N HIS A 60 -5.41 7.83 -1.07
CA HIS A 60 -5.62 9.27 -0.86
C HIS A 60 -6.82 9.81 -1.65
N ASP A 61 -6.96 9.45 -2.92
CA ASP A 61 -8.11 9.83 -3.75
C ASP A 61 -9.44 9.28 -3.21
N LEU A 62 -9.49 8.00 -2.82
CA LEU A 62 -10.66 7.38 -2.22
C LEU A 62 -11.09 8.15 -0.95
N LEU A 63 -10.13 8.47 -0.08
CA LEU A 63 -10.36 9.22 1.15
C LEU A 63 -10.83 10.65 0.87
N ASP A 64 -10.24 11.34 -0.09
CA ASP A 64 -10.60 12.73 -0.45
C ASP A 64 -12.01 12.82 -1.04
N ASN A 65 -12.38 11.83 -1.86
CA ASN A 65 -13.71 11.70 -2.44
C ASN A 65 -14.76 11.14 -1.47
N ASN A 66 -14.44 10.89 -0.19
CA ASN A 66 -15.32 10.25 0.80
C ASN A 66 -15.96 8.96 0.28
N GLN A 67 -15.23 8.19 -0.52
CA GLN A 67 -15.71 6.91 -1.01
C GLN A 67 -15.72 5.87 0.14
N PRO A 68 -16.64 4.89 0.09
CA PRO A 68 -16.66 3.81 1.06
C PRO A 68 -15.37 2.98 0.95
N LEU A 69 -14.81 2.59 2.09
CA LEU A 69 -13.61 1.77 2.11
C LEU A 69 -13.95 0.34 1.64
N PRO A 70 -13.15 -0.26 0.74
CA PRO A 70 -13.37 -1.63 0.30
C PRO A 70 -13.16 -2.62 1.47
N GLY A 71 -14.23 -3.25 1.95
CA GLY A 71 -14.15 -4.22 3.06
C GLY A 71 -13.41 -5.53 2.72
N ALA A 72 -13.17 -5.81 1.45
CA ALA A 72 -12.37 -6.95 0.98
C ALA A 72 -10.92 -6.57 0.64
N PHE A 73 -10.44 -5.43 1.16
CA PHE A 73 -9.09 -4.97 0.94
C PHE A 73 -8.11 -5.69 1.86
N ALA A 74 -7.18 -6.44 1.27
CA ALA A 74 -6.10 -7.11 2.00
C ALA A 74 -4.85 -7.15 1.11
N VAL A 75 -3.81 -6.39 1.48
CA VAL A 75 -2.52 -6.40 0.78
C VAL A 75 -1.43 -7.11 1.57
N ALA A 76 -1.50 -7.14 2.90
CA ALA A 76 -0.53 -7.85 3.74
C ALA A 76 -0.23 -9.30 3.30
N PRO A 77 -1.22 -10.18 3.03
CA PRO A 77 -0.94 -11.55 2.61
C PRO A 77 -0.25 -11.65 1.25
N TYR A 78 -0.50 -10.68 0.36
CA TYR A 78 0.20 -10.60 -0.92
C TYR A 78 1.68 -10.23 -0.73
N TYR A 79 1.97 -9.21 0.08
CA TYR A 79 3.36 -8.80 0.37
C TYR A 79 4.10 -9.85 1.19
N GLU A 80 3.41 -10.66 1.98
CA GLU A 80 4.03 -11.75 2.73
C GLU A 80 4.65 -12.80 1.80
N MET A 81 3.98 -13.06 0.67
CA MET A 81 4.48 -13.96 -0.37
C MET A 81 5.45 -13.26 -1.34
N ALA A 82 5.21 -11.98 -1.64
CA ALA A 82 6.03 -11.22 -2.58
C ALA A 82 7.40 -10.81 -1.99
N LEU A 83 7.47 -10.53 -0.68
CA LEU A 83 8.71 -10.19 0.01
C LEU A 83 9.45 -11.45 0.48
N ALA A 84 10.74 -11.52 0.13
CA ALA A 84 11.62 -12.58 0.58
C ALA A 84 11.64 -12.69 2.13
N THR A 85 11.70 -13.92 2.65
CA THR A 85 11.77 -14.18 4.10
C THR A 85 13.03 -13.61 4.75
N ASP A 86 14.11 -13.43 3.99
CA ASP A 86 15.38 -12.88 4.46
C ASP A 86 15.39 -11.35 4.52
N HIS A 87 14.33 -10.69 4.00
CA HIS A 87 14.27 -9.24 3.95
C HIS A 87 14.11 -8.65 5.38
N PRO A 88 15.08 -7.89 5.91
CA PRO A 88 15.09 -7.52 7.32
C PRO A 88 13.91 -6.62 7.72
N GLN A 89 13.41 -5.81 6.79
CA GLN A 89 12.23 -4.95 6.97
C GLN A 89 10.90 -5.63 6.66
N ARG A 90 10.88 -6.90 6.25
CA ARG A 90 9.63 -7.60 5.89
C ARG A 90 8.62 -7.52 7.03
N ALA A 91 9.03 -7.84 8.25
CA ALA A 91 8.13 -7.82 9.41
C ALA A 91 7.57 -6.42 9.69
N LEU A 92 8.37 -5.37 9.48
CA LEU A 92 7.95 -3.99 9.69
C LEU A 92 6.95 -3.54 8.61
N ILE A 93 7.24 -3.83 7.35
CA ILE A 93 6.35 -3.51 6.22
C ILE A 93 5.03 -4.28 6.39
N LEU A 94 5.08 -5.58 6.66
CA LEU A 94 3.89 -6.40 6.89
C LEU A 94 3.06 -5.86 8.05
N ALA A 95 3.67 -5.50 9.18
CA ALA A 95 2.93 -4.95 10.32
C ALA A 95 2.17 -3.66 9.96
N GLU A 96 2.75 -2.76 9.16
CA GLU A 96 2.05 -1.55 8.71
C GLU A 96 0.95 -1.86 7.68
N LEU A 97 1.15 -2.85 6.82
CA LEU A 97 0.13 -3.31 5.87
C LEU A 97 -1.04 -4.01 6.58
N GLU A 98 -0.78 -4.83 7.59
CA GLU A 98 -1.81 -5.51 8.38
C GLU A 98 -2.65 -4.49 9.18
N LYS A 99 -2.00 -3.47 9.76
CA LYS A 99 -2.71 -2.35 10.39
C LYS A 99 -3.58 -1.61 9.38
N LEU A 100 -3.06 -1.36 8.19
CA LEU A 100 -3.84 -0.75 7.11
C LEU A 100 -5.05 -1.62 6.80
N ASP A 101 -4.87 -2.90 6.46
CA ASP A 101 -5.95 -3.85 6.14
C ASP A 101 -7.01 -3.91 7.24
N ALA A 102 -6.61 -3.93 8.51
CA ALA A 102 -7.52 -3.92 9.65
C ALA A 102 -8.40 -2.65 9.72
N LEU A 103 -7.85 -1.48 9.37
CA LEU A 103 -8.63 -0.24 9.29
C LEU A 103 -9.70 -0.28 8.18
N PHE A 104 -9.42 -0.95 7.06
CA PHE A 104 -10.41 -1.14 6.00
C PHE A 104 -11.50 -2.14 6.40
N ALA A 105 -11.16 -3.17 7.18
CA ALA A 105 -12.13 -4.13 7.70
C ALA A 105 -13.06 -3.54 8.78
N ASP A 106 -12.55 -2.61 9.60
CA ASP A 106 -13.30 -1.93 10.67
C ASP A 106 -14.41 -1.02 10.12
N ASP A 107 -14.17 -0.31 9.01
CA ASP A 107 -15.16 0.58 8.37
C ASP A 107 -16.30 -0.17 7.68
N ALA A 108 -16.02 -1.38 7.19
CA ALA A 108 -16.99 -2.21 6.48
C ALA A 108 -18.01 -2.88 7.42
N SER A 109 -17.84 -2.76 8.74
CA SER A 109 -18.65 -3.41 9.78
C SER A 109 -19.79 -2.54 10.32
#